data_AF-A0A1V4QL48-F1
#
_entry.id   AF-A0A1V4QL48-F1
#
_cell.length_a   1.000
_cell.length_b   1.000
_cell.length_c   1.000
_cell.angle_alpha   90.00
_cell.angle_beta   90.00
_cell.angle_gamma   90.00
#
_symmetry.space_group_name_H-M   'P 1'
#
loop_
_entity.id
_entity.type
_entity.pdbx_description
1 polymer ?
#
loop_
_entity_poly.entity_id
_entity_poly.type
_entity_poly.pdbx_seq_one_letter_code
_entity_poly.pdbx_strand_id
1 'polypeptide(L)' 'KIIKEASERSGITKKVYPHLLRHSDAIERLRQTGNPKALQIHLGHASPMMTMRYLSTLTAEDALRIQQELEFF' A
#
# COMPACT_ATOMS: atom_id res chain seq x y z
N LYS A 1 -14.73 -11.84 15.05
CA LYS A 1 -13.46 -12.01 14.27
C LYS A 1 -12.64 -10.74 14.45
N ILE A 2 -11.42 -10.85 14.99
CA ILE A 2 -10.57 -9.72 15.43
C ILE A 2 -10.47 -8.58 14.40
N ILE A 3 -10.17 -8.87 13.13
CA ILE A 3 -10.00 -7.84 12.08
C ILE A 3 -11.30 -7.08 11.80
N LYS A 4 -12.45 -7.78 11.80
CA LYS A 4 -13.75 -7.15 11.54
C LYS A 4 -14.12 -6.18 12.66
N GLU A 5 -13.97 -6.63 13.91
CA GLU A 5 -14.25 -5.81 15.09
C GLU A 5 -13.31 -4.58 15.17
N ALA A 6 -12.03 -4.75 14.84
CA ALA A 6 -11.09 -3.64 14.77
C ALA A 6 -11.49 -2.61 13.70
N SER A 7 -11.90 -3.08 12.51
CA SER A 7 -12.37 -2.22 11.41
C SER A 7 -13.62 -1.43 11.75
N GLU A 8 -14.58 -2.06 12.45
CA GLU A 8 -15.81 -1.40 12.90
C GLU A 8 -15.51 -0.31 13.93
N ARG A 9 -14.64 -0.60 14.91
CA ARG A 9 -14.21 0.38 15.91
C ARG A 9 -13.43 1.56 15.32
N SER A 10 -12.71 1.35 14.22
CA SER A 10 -11.95 2.42 13.55
C SER A 10 -12.80 3.25 12.59
N GLY A 11 -14.10 2.98 12.44
CA GLY A 11 -14.99 3.71 11.52
C GLY A 11 -14.69 3.47 10.03
N ILE A 12 -13.92 2.44 9.69
CA ILE A 12 -13.59 2.14 8.28
C ILE A 12 -14.81 1.45 7.64
N THR A 13 -15.44 2.15 6.70
CA THR A 13 -16.63 1.67 5.97
C THR A 13 -16.30 0.61 4.91
N LYS A 14 -15.07 0.64 4.39
CA LYS A 14 -14.56 -0.37 3.46
C LYS A 14 -14.35 -1.70 4.18
N LYS A 15 -14.67 -2.81 3.52
CA LYS A 15 -14.39 -4.15 4.06
C LYS A 15 -12.89 -4.37 4.25
N VAL A 16 -12.47 -4.54 5.51
CA VAL A 16 -11.08 -4.89 5.88
C VAL A 16 -10.92 -6.40 6.05
N TYR A 17 -9.86 -6.95 5.47
CA TYR A 17 -9.51 -8.37 5.54
C TYR A 17 -7.98 -8.52 5.49
N PRO A 18 -7.41 -9.66 5.93
CA PRO A 18 -5.95 -9.80 6.10
C PRO A 18 -5.13 -9.45 4.85
N HIS A 19 -5.59 -9.84 3.65
CA HIS A 19 -4.86 -9.54 2.42
C HIS A 19 -4.87 -8.05 2.05
N LEU A 20 -5.91 -7.30 2.43
CA LEU A 20 -5.93 -5.84 2.29
C LEU A 20 -4.84 -5.18 3.14
N LEU A 21 -4.70 -5.61 4.40
CA LEU A 21 -3.67 -5.09 5.30
C LEU A 21 -2.25 -5.40 4.78
N ARG A 22 -2.05 -6.58 4.20
CA ARG A 22 -0.79 -6.94 3.54
C ARG A 22 -0.46 -6.00 2.37
N HIS A 23 -1.45 -5.62 1.56
CA HIS A 23 -1.23 -4.64 0.50
C HIS A 23 -0.87 -3.26 1.05
N SER A 24 -1.55 -2.81 2.10
CA SER A 24 -1.24 -1.54 2.77
C SER A 24 0.19 -1.51 3.33
N ASP A 25 0.63 -2.56 4.02
CA ASP A 25 2.02 -2.69 4.50
C ASP A 25 3.04 -2.67 3.36
N ALA A 26 2.74 -3.35 2.24
CA ALA A 26 3.64 -3.39 1.09
C ALA A 26 3.85 -2.01 0.46
N ILE A 27 2.77 -1.24 0.26
CA ILE A 27 2.82 0.11 -0.30
C ILE A 27 3.57 1.05 0.65
N GLU A 28 3.23 1.02 1.94
CA GLU A 28 3.85 1.93 2.93
C GLU A 28 5.35 1.65 3.09
N ARG A 29 5.75 0.38 3.14
CA ARG A 29 7.17 -0.01 3.14
C ARG A 29 7.88 0.46 1.88
N LEU A 30 7.24 0.33 0.70
CA LEU A 30 7.83 0.80 -0.54
C LEU A 30 8.02 2.31 -0.53
N ARG A 31 7.02 3.05 -0.04
CA ARG A 31 7.08 4.52 0.11
C ARG A 31 8.24 4.94 1.00
N GLN A 32 8.41 4.29 2.15
CA GLN A 32 9.46 4.64 3.10
C GLN A 32 10.87 4.28 2.62
N THR A 33 11.01 3.14 1.94
CA THR A 33 12.35 2.58 1.63
C THR A 33 12.79 2.76 0.18
N GLY A 34 11.86 2.97 -0.75
CA GLY A 34 12.14 3.02 -2.19
C GLY A 34 12.78 1.74 -2.74
N ASN A 35 12.75 0.61 -2.01
CA ASN A 35 13.52 -0.59 -2.36
C ASN A 35 12.61 -1.80 -2.66
N PRO A 36 12.29 -2.05 -3.95
CA PRO A 36 11.49 -3.20 -4.36
C PRO A 36 12.11 -4.56 -4.02
N LYS A 37 13.44 -4.65 -3.94
CA LYS A 37 14.13 -5.91 -3.61
C LYS A 37 13.94 -6.27 -2.15
N ALA A 38 14.09 -5.31 -1.25
CA ALA A 38 13.81 -5.48 0.17
C ALA A 38 12.33 -5.84 0.39
N LEU A 39 11.42 -5.18 -0.33
CA LEU A 39 9.99 -5.51 -0.27
C LEU A 39 9.70 -6.93 -0.78
N GLN A 40 10.34 -7.38 -1.85
CA GLN A 40 10.19 -8.75 -2.36
C GLN A 40 10.56 -9.79 -1.29
N ILE A 41 11.66 -9.57 -0.58
CA ILE A 41 12.12 -10.46 0.51
C ILE A 41 11.13 -10.44 1.67
N HIS A 42 10.72 -9.25 2.12
CA HIS A 42 9.75 -9.07 3.20
C HIS A 42 8.42 -9.79 2.92
N LEU A 43 7.96 -9.72 1.67
CA LEU A 43 6.71 -10.36 1.26
C LEU A 43 6.88 -11.85 0.92
N GLY A 44 8.09 -12.38 0.79
CA GLY A 44 8.31 -13.75 0.33
C GLY A 44 7.83 -13.99 -1.11
N HIS A 45 7.95 -12.99 -1.98
CA HIS A 45 7.50 -13.09 -3.36
C HIS A 45 8.47 -13.89 -4.23
N ALA A 46 7.94 -14.92 -4.89
CA ALA A 46 8.70 -15.81 -5.77
C ALA A 46 9.27 -15.09 -7.01
N SER A 47 8.65 -13.99 -7.45
CA SER A 47 9.14 -13.21 -8.59
C SER A 47 9.07 -11.70 -8.34
N PRO A 48 9.98 -10.91 -8.96
CA PRO A 48 9.93 -9.45 -8.89
C PRO A 48 8.62 -8.87 -9.42
N MET A 49 8.02 -9.51 -10.43
CA MET A 49 6.76 -9.08 -11.05
C MET A 49 5.62 -8.96 -10.03
N MET A 50 5.57 -9.84 -9.02
CA MET A 50 4.57 -9.75 -7.95
C MET A 50 4.72 -8.48 -7.11
N THR A 51 5.96 -8.02 -6.90
CA THR A 51 6.28 -6.81 -6.13
C THR A 51 6.09 -5.53 -6.94
N MET A 52 6.41 -5.56 -8.25
CA MET A 52 6.31 -4.39 -9.12
C MET A 52 4.89 -3.81 -9.22
N ARG A 53 3.86 -4.61 -8.96
CA ARG A 53 2.46 -4.12 -8.90
C ARG A 53 2.28 -2.97 -7.90
N TYR A 54 3.01 -2.98 -6.79
CA TYR A 54 2.94 -1.90 -5.80
C TYR A 54 3.61 -0.61 -6.26
N LEU A 55 4.62 -0.71 -7.13
CA LEU A 55 5.28 0.48 -7.68
C LEU A 55 4.30 1.26 -8.56
N SER A 56 3.51 0.56 -9.39
CA SER A 56 2.47 1.19 -10.22
C SER A 56 1.42 1.93 -9.37
N THR A 57 1.01 1.35 -8.24
CA THR A 57 0.09 2.01 -7.30
C THR A 57 0.72 3.26 -6.69
N LEU A 58 1.97 3.17 -6.23
CA LEU A 58 2.68 4.29 -5.63
C LEU A 58 2.85 5.45 -6.62
N THR A 59 3.24 5.15 -7.86
CA THR A 59 3.37 6.18 -8.92
C THR A 59 2.05 6.89 -9.22
N ALA A 60 0.92 6.18 -9.16
CA ALA A 60 -0.39 6.78 -9.39
C ALA A 60 -0.79 7.70 -8.22
N GLU A 61 -0.56 7.29 -6.98
CA GLU A 61 -0.81 8.12 -5.79
C GLU A 61 0.09 9.35 -5.75
N ASP A 62 1.38 9.20 -6.06
CA ASP A 62 2.33 10.32 -6.07
C ASP A 62 1.97 11.34 -7.16
N ALA A 63 1.53 10.88 -8.33
CA ALA A 63 1.04 11.76 -9.39
C ALA A 63 -0.20 12.58 -8.95
N LEU A 64 -1.15 11.93 -8.27
CA LEU A 64 -2.33 12.61 -7.70
C LEU A 64 -1.95 13.65 -6.64
N ARG A 65 -0.99 13.32 -5.76
CA ARG A 65 -0.50 14.25 -4.73
C ARG A 65 0.15 15.48 -5.35
N ILE A 66 1.01 15.29 -6.36
CA ILE A 66 1.65 16.41 -7.08
C ILE A 66 0.59 17.30 -7.72
N GLN A 67 -0.42 16.73 -8.36
CA GLN A 67 -1.51 17.50 -8.95
C GLN A 67 -2.22 18.37 -7.89
N GLN A 68 -2.55 17.78 -6.73
CA GLN A 68 -3.19 18.53 -5.64
C GLN A 68 -2.31 19.70 -5.17
N GLU A 69 -1.01 19.48 -4.95
CA GLU A 69 -0.09 20.53 -4.53
C GLU A 69 -0.01 21.69 -5.54
N LEU A 70 -0.04 21.40 -6.84
CA LEU A 70 -0.02 22.41 -7.90
C LEU A 70 -1.31 23.23 -8.01
N GLU A 71 -2.47 22.66 -7.66
CA GLU A 71 -3.75 23.37 -7.67
C GLU A 71 -3.90 24.39 -6.52
N PHE A 72 -3.00 24.37 -5.53
CA PHE A 72 -2.99 25.31 -4.39
C PHE A 72 -2.02 26.49 -4.56
N PHE A 73 -1.34 26.64 -5.70
CA PHE A 73 -0.44 27.77 -6.01
C PHE A 73 -1.04 28.77 -6.99
#